data_AF-A0A956P9M6-F1
#
_entry.id   AF-A0A956P9M6-F1
#
_cell.length_a   1.000
_cell.length_b   1.000
_cell.length_c   1.000
_cell.angle_alpha   90.00
_cell.angle_beta   90.00
_cell.angle_gamma   90.00
#
_symmetry.space_group_name_H-M   'P 1'
#
loop_
_entity.id
_entity.type
_entity.pdbx_description
1 polymer ?
#
loop_
_entity_poly.entity_id
_entity_poly.type
_entity_poly.pdbx_seq_one_letter_code
_entity_poly.pdbx_strand_id
1 'polypeptide(L)'
;MDERYNPKAIEAKWQARWEKDQAFRAVEDPAREKYYVLEMFPYPSGRIHMGHVRNYAIGDVVARFMRARGLNVLHPMGWDA
;
A
#
# COMPACT_ATOMS: atom_id res chain seq x y z
N MET A 1 -13.10 -4.58 -23.86
CA MET A 1 -13.32 -4.71 -22.41
C MET A 1 -14.00 -6.05 -22.23
N ASP A 2 -13.54 -6.90 -21.32
CA ASP A 2 -14.24 -8.16 -21.02
C ASP A 2 -15.59 -7.80 -20.36
N GLU A 3 -16.67 -8.50 -20.71
CA GLU A 3 -18.01 -8.20 -20.19
C GLU A 3 -18.15 -8.56 -18.70
N ARG A 4 -17.31 -9.48 -18.19
CA ARG A 4 -17.32 -9.90 -16.79
C ARG A 4 -16.06 -9.46 -16.06
N TYR A 5 -16.24 -8.92 -14.86
CA TYR A 5 -15.14 -8.57 -13.98
C TYR A 5 -14.40 -9.83 -13.49
N ASN A 6 -13.10 -9.90 -13.78
CA ASN A 6 -12.22 -10.98 -13.33
C ASN A 6 -11.13 -10.42 -12.37
N PRO A 7 -11.36 -10.45 -11.05
CA PRO A 7 -10.42 -9.89 -10.08
C PRO A 7 -9.06 -10.60 -10.12
N LYS A 8 -9.05 -11.94 -10.28
CA LYS A 8 -7.80 -12.72 -10.29
C LYS A 8 -6.84 -12.27 -11.39
N ALA A 9 -7.35 -11.98 -12.58
CA ALA A 9 -6.53 -11.47 -13.68
C ALA A 9 -6.14 -10.00 -13.49
N ILE A 10 -7.09 -9.17 -13.03
CA ILE A 10 -6.90 -7.72 -12.90
C ILE A 10 -5.94 -7.38 -11.75
N GLU A 11 -6.12 -7.97 -10.58
CA GLU A 11 -5.29 -7.74 -9.39
C GLU A 11 -3.84 -8.15 -9.66
N ALA A 12 -3.62 -9.34 -10.22
CA ALA A 12 -2.28 -9.82 -10.56
C ALA A 12 -1.57 -8.90 -11.56
N LYS A 13 -2.29 -8.43 -12.60
CA LYS A 13 -1.75 -7.48 -13.59
C LYS A 13 -1.29 -6.17 -12.92
N TRP A 14 -2.11 -5.59 -12.05
CA TRP A 14 -1.80 -4.30 -11.44
C TRP A 14 -0.74 -4.39 -10.35
N GLN A 15 -0.75 -5.44 -9.53
CA GLN A 15 0.31 -5.70 -8.55
C GLN A 15 1.68 -5.82 -9.23
N ALA A 16 1.78 -6.61 -10.30
CA ALA A 16 3.01 -6.75 -11.08
C ALA A 16 3.46 -5.41 -11.71
N ARG A 17 2.51 -4.59 -12.17
CA ARG A 17 2.81 -3.27 -12.71
C ARG A 17 3.35 -2.32 -11.64
N TRP A 18 2.74 -2.28 -10.47
CA TRP A 18 3.19 -1.43 -9.36
C TRP A 18 4.58 -1.81 -8.85
N GLU A 19 4.87 -3.11 -8.80
CA GLU A 19 6.20 -3.60 -8.41
C GLU A 19 7.25 -3.21 -9.45
N LYS A 20 6.98 -3.47 -10.74
CA LYS A 20 7.88 -3.10 -11.85
C LYS A 20 8.19 -1.60 -11.87
N ASP A 21 7.17 -0.77 -11.67
CA ASP A 21 7.31 0.69 -11.71
C ASP A 21 7.81 1.27 -10.38
N GLN A 22 8.02 0.44 -9.36
CA GLN A 22 8.28 0.87 -7.97
C GLN A 22 7.29 1.94 -7.49
N ALA A 23 6.00 1.80 -7.86
CA ALA A 23 4.99 2.86 -7.78
C ALA A 23 4.76 3.45 -6.38
N PHE A 24 5.13 2.70 -5.33
CA PHE A 24 4.96 3.13 -3.94
C PHE A 24 6.27 3.39 -3.19
N ARG A 25 7.42 3.29 -3.87
CA ARG A 25 8.72 3.57 -3.27
C ARG A 25 8.77 5.03 -2.82
N ALA A 26 8.99 5.23 -1.52
CA ALA A 26 9.28 6.55 -0.98
C ALA A 26 10.67 6.99 -1.47
N VAL A 27 10.77 8.23 -1.92
CA VAL A 27 12.03 8.89 -2.30
C VAL A 27 12.15 10.16 -1.50
N GLU A 28 13.36 10.60 -1.21
CA GLU A 28 13.54 11.94 -0.64
C GLU A 28 13.31 12.97 -1.73
N ASP A 29 12.31 13.83 -1.54
CA ASP A 29 11.97 14.90 -2.46
C ASP A 29 11.63 16.17 -1.66
N PRO A 30 12.58 17.11 -1.51
CA PRO A 30 12.37 18.35 -0.78
C PRO A 30 11.30 19.27 -1.39
N ALA A 31 10.92 19.08 -2.66
CA ALA A 31 9.91 19.89 -3.33
C ALA A 31 8.47 19.48 -2.98
N ARG A 32 8.28 18.33 -2.33
CA ARG A 32 6.97 17.79 -1.96
C ARG A 32 6.81 17.75 -0.44
N GLU A 33 5.61 18.08 0.02
CA GLU A 33 5.28 17.94 1.44
C GLU A 33 5.31 16.46 1.85
N LYS A 34 6.05 16.15 2.92
CA LYS A 34 6.20 14.78 3.44
C LYS A 34 4.96 14.33 4.21
N TYR A 35 4.62 13.06 4.09
CA TYR A 35 3.56 12.44 4.89
C TYR A 35 3.96 11.02 5.28
N TYR A 36 3.82 10.66 6.56
CA TYR A 36 4.15 9.33 7.05
C TYR A 36 2.88 8.67 7.58
N VAL A 37 2.44 7.62 6.89
CA VAL A 37 1.38 6.70 7.35
C VAL A 37 2.02 5.47 7.97
N LEU A 38 1.65 5.13 9.20
CA LEU A 38 2.19 3.98 9.91
C LEU A 38 1.07 3.22 10.64
N GLU A 39 0.98 1.93 10.35
CA GLU A 39 0.21 0.96 11.10
C GLU A 39 1.14 0.15 12.02
N MET A 40 0.57 -0.38 13.10
CA MET A 40 1.28 -1.33 13.96
C MET A 40 1.72 -2.56 13.15
N PHE A 41 3.02 -2.83 13.16
CA PHE A 41 3.57 -4.00 12.47
C PHE A 41 3.06 -5.29 13.09
N PRO A 42 2.77 -6.32 12.26
CA PRO A 42 2.31 -7.61 12.77
C PRO A 42 3.45 -8.38 13.42
N TYR A 43 3.12 -9.14 14.46
CA TYR A 43 3.91 -10.30 14.86
C TYR A 43 3.83 -11.37 13.75
N PRO A 44 4.93 -12.07 13.41
CA PRO A 44 4.93 -13.14 12.41
C PRO A 44 4.33 -14.45 12.98
N SER A 45 3.10 -14.38 13.51
CA SER A 45 2.39 -15.46 14.21
C SER A 45 1.76 -16.53 13.30
N GLY A 46 2.04 -16.48 12.00
CA GLY A 46 1.53 -17.41 11.00
C GLY A 46 0.77 -16.71 9.87
N ARG A 47 -0.55 -16.64 9.95
CA ARG A 47 -1.41 -16.07 8.89
C ARG A 47 -2.09 -14.79 9.34
N ILE A 48 -2.31 -13.88 8.39
CA ILE A 48 -3.12 -12.69 8.59
C ILE A 48 -4.58 -13.07 8.93
N HIS A 49 -5.24 -12.20 9.69
CA HIS A 49 -6.63 -12.36 10.13
C HIS A 49 -7.39 -11.07 9.83
N MET A 50 -8.72 -11.05 9.97
CA MET A 50 -9.53 -9.89 9.59
C MET A 50 -9.14 -8.60 10.33
N GLY A 51 -8.61 -8.68 11.55
CA GLY A 51 -8.03 -7.53 12.25
C GLY A 51 -6.86 -6.88 11.48
N HIS A 52 -5.93 -7.68 10.93
CA HIS A 52 -4.84 -7.22 10.08
C HIS A 52 -5.36 -6.54 8.82
N VAL A 53 -6.32 -7.19 8.14
CA VAL A 53 -6.93 -6.64 6.91
C VAL A 53 -7.58 -5.29 7.19
N ARG A 54 -8.34 -5.15 8.28
CA ARG A 54 -8.96 -3.88 8.67
C ARG A 54 -7.90 -2.81 8.95
N ASN A 55 -6.86 -3.13 9.71
CA ASN A 55 -5.82 -2.18 10.07
C ASN A 55 -5.11 -1.63 8.82
N TYR A 56 -4.58 -2.53 7.98
CA TYR A 56 -3.75 -2.15 6.83
C TYR A 56 -4.56 -1.58 5.67
N ALA A 57 -5.82 -1.99 5.48
CA ALA A 57 -6.68 -1.40 4.45
C ALA A 57 -7.00 0.08 4.77
N ILE A 58 -7.21 0.43 6.05
CA ILE A 58 -7.47 1.81 6.45
C ILE A 58 -6.25 2.69 6.16
N GLY A 59 -5.06 2.25 6.55
CA GLY A 59 -3.85 3.04 6.29
C GLY A 59 -3.49 3.11 4.81
N ASP A 60 -3.69 2.04 4.02
CA ASP A 60 -3.49 2.06 2.57
C ASP A 60 -4.44 3.05 1.87
N VAL A 61 -5.70 3.17 2.32
CA VAL A 61 -6.63 4.20 1.81
C VAL A 61 -6.09 5.60 2.08
N VAL A 62 -5.62 5.89 3.29
CA VAL A 62 -5.03 7.19 3.64
C VAL A 62 -3.76 7.45 2.82
N ALA A 63 -2.87 6.48 2.72
CA ALA A 63 -1.61 6.60 1.99
C ALA A 63 -1.87 6.92 0.50
N ARG A 64 -2.80 6.20 -0.14
CA ARG A 64 -3.18 6.44 -1.54
C ARG A 64 -3.84 7.80 -1.72
N PHE A 65 -4.72 8.19 -0.81
CA PHE A 65 -5.38 9.50 -0.85
C PHE A 65 -4.36 10.64 -0.75
N MET A 66 -3.40 10.56 0.17
CA MET A 66 -2.37 11.60 0.32
C MET A 66 -1.40 11.64 -0.87
N ARG A 67 -1.03 10.48 -1.45
CA ARG A 67 -0.25 10.44 -2.69
C ARG A 67 -1.01 11.11 -3.85
N ALA A 68 -2.31 10.86 -3.98
CA ALA A 68 -3.14 11.48 -5.02
C ALA A 68 -3.26 13.01 -4.83
N ARG A 69 -3.09 13.51 -3.62
CA ARG A 69 -2.99 14.95 -3.30
C ARG A 69 -1.60 15.55 -3.55
N GLY A 70 -0.65 14.76 -4.05
CA GLY A 70 0.70 15.23 -4.41
C GLY A 70 1.75 15.09 -3.29
N LEU A 71 1.36 14.65 -2.09
CA LEU A 71 2.30 14.51 -0.97
C LEU A 71 3.28 13.36 -1.21
N ASN A 72 4.47 13.47 -0.65
CA ASN A 72 5.49 12.44 -0.66
C ASN A 72 5.27 11.49 0.52
N VAL A 73 4.67 10.33 0.24
CA VAL A 73 4.16 9.42 1.27
C VAL A 73 5.13 8.28 1.55
N LEU A 74 5.57 8.18 2.81
CA LEU A 74 6.18 6.98 3.38
C LEU A 74 5.07 6.15 4.04
N HIS A 75 4.92 4.90 3.59
CA HIS A 75 3.97 3.92 4.12
C HIS A 75 4.66 2.55 4.16
N PRO A 76 5.43 2.27 5.24
CA PRO A 76 6.25 1.08 5.35
C PRO A 76 5.46 -0.06 5.97
N MET A 77 5.97 -1.27 5.75
CA MET A 77 5.56 -2.47 6.46
C MET A 77 6.80 -3.21 6.97
N GLY A 78 6.64 -3.96 8.06
CA GLY A 78 7.71 -4.73 8.68
C GLY A 78 7.15 -5.83 9.56
N TRP A 79 8.00 -6.40 10.41
CA TRP A 79 7.64 -7.42 11.40
C TRP A 79 8.09 -6.96 12.78
N ASP A 80 7.23 -7.10 13.78
CA ASP A 80 7.65 -7.02 15.19
C ASP A 80 8.04 -8.43 15.63
N ALA A 81 9.34 -8.70 15.80
CA ALA A 81 9.90 -10.05 15.90
C ALA A 81 10.93 -10.17 17.01
#